data_AF-A0A4Y2LNK1-F1
#
_entry.id   AF-A0A4Y2LNK1-F1
#
_cell.length_a   1.000
_cell.length_b   1.000
_cell.length_c   1.000
_cell.angle_alpha   90.00
_cell.angle_beta   90.00
_cell.angle_gamma   90.00
#
_symmetry.space_group_name_H-M   'P 1'
#
loop_
_entity.id
_entity.type
_entity.pdbx_description
1 polymer ?
#
loop_
_entity_poly.entity_id
_entity_poly.type
_entity_poly.pdbx_seq_one_letter_code
_entity_poly.pdbx_strand_id
1 'polypeptide(L)'
;MVRVNPNNPSRHPNSHERRFAIFLCGTCVWYNHIRLPCDMIDVSDIPPCDIEFITDLRHRMQQLNPVATSAHCTDRFYIQPSLKSSSHIFLRVDRVQPPLCQPYTSPHKVLCRTDKTITIDINGKKTTVSLDRVKPSHLLPETVLSPPVQ
;
A
#
# COMPACT_ATOMS: atom_id res chain seq x y z
N MET A 1 -16.08 -44.36 47.29
CA MET A 1 -14.61 -44.45 47.19
C MET A 1 -14.27 -45.41 46.06
N VAL A 2 -14.26 -44.90 44.82
CA VAL A 2 -13.95 -45.72 43.62
C VAL A 2 -12.62 -45.24 43.08
N ARG A 3 -11.60 -46.10 43.20
CA ARG A 3 -10.27 -45.91 42.63
C ARG A 3 -10.37 -45.95 41.10
N VAL A 4 -9.87 -44.92 40.43
CA VAL A 4 -9.61 -44.95 38.98
C VAL A 4 -8.11 -45.19 38.80
N ASN A 5 -7.79 -46.24 38.05
CA ASN A 5 -6.44 -46.72 37.73
C ASN A 5 -5.84 -45.90 36.56
N PRO A 6 -4.57 -45.46 36.61
CA PRO A 6 -4.02 -44.44 35.70
C PRO A 6 -3.52 -44.90 34.31
N ASN A 7 -3.89 -46.07 33.77
CA ASN A 7 -3.30 -46.56 32.51
C ASN A 7 -4.33 -46.88 31.40
N ASN A 8 -4.99 -45.87 30.82
CA ASN A 8 -5.60 -46.04 29.50
C ASN A 8 -5.59 -44.73 28.67
N PRO A 9 -4.84 -44.64 27.56
CA PRO A 9 -4.84 -43.46 26.69
C PRO A 9 -6.07 -43.48 25.75
N SER A 10 -7.06 -42.65 26.08
CA SER A 10 -8.21 -42.36 25.24
C SER A 10 -7.79 -41.58 23.99
N ARG A 11 -7.73 -42.27 22.85
CA ARG A 11 -7.68 -41.66 21.50
C ARG A 11 -8.96 -40.86 21.26
N HIS A 12 -8.84 -39.55 21.15
CA HIS A 12 -9.83 -38.71 20.48
C HIS A 12 -9.15 -37.95 19.33
N PRO A 13 -9.65 -38.06 18.08
CA PRO A 13 -9.10 -37.34 16.94
C PRO A 13 -9.69 -35.92 16.91
N ASN A 14 -8.83 -34.91 17.06
CA ASN A 14 -9.26 -33.52 16.87
C ASN A 14 -9.29 -33.20 15.37
N SER A 15 -10.52 -33.16 14.87
CA SER A 15 -10.94 -32.65 13.58
C SER A 15 -10.73 -31.13 13.50
N HIS A 16 -9.72 -30.68 12.75
CA HIS A 16 -9.86 -29.47 11.92
C HIS A 16 -8.78 -29.38 10.83
N GLU A 17 -8.58 -30.46 10.07
CA GLU A 17 -7.90 -30.38 8.77
C GLU A 17 -8.90 -29.89 7.70
N ARG A 18 -8.98 -28.57 7.48
CA ARG A 18 -9.53 -28.04 6.23
C ARG A 18 -8.41 -27.95 5.21
N ARG A 19 -8.12 -29.10 4.59
CA ARG A 19 -7.27 -29.20 3.41
C ARG A 19 -7.99 -28.57 2.22
N PHE A 20 -7.67 -27.32 1.90
CA PHE A 20 -7.92 -26.79 0.57
C PHE A 20 -6.95 -27.47 -0.39
N ALA A 21 -7.41 -28.55 -1.02
CA ALA A 21 -6.76 -29.15 -2.16
C ALA A 21 -6.85 -28.17 -3.33
N ILE A 22 -5.72 -27.64 -3.76
CA ILE A 22 -5.59 -26.96 -5.06
C ILE A 22 -4.38 -27.55 -5.78
N PHE A 23 -4.70 -28.28 -6.84
CA PHE A 23 -3.92 -28.58 -8.05
C PHE A 23 -2.57 -29.32 -7.94
N LEU A 24 -2.62 -30.60 -8.35
CA LEU A 24 -1.48 -31.32 -8.93
C LEU A 24 -1.21 -30.78 -10.36
N CYS A 25 -0.04 -30.18 -10.57
CA CYS A 25 0.66 -30.19 -11.86
C CYS A 25 2.17 -30.21 -11.58
N GLY A 26 2.88 -31.12 -12.26
CA GLY A 26 4.13 -31.72 -11.80
C GLY A 26 5.37 -30.83 -11.86
N THR A 27 6.18 -30.94 -10.80
CA THR A 27 7.62 -31.27 -10.77
C THR A 27 8.15 -30.81 -9.41
N CYS A 28 8.38 -31.77 -8.51
CA CYS A 28 9.05 -31.51 -7.25
C CYS A 28 10.54 -31.29 -7.52
N VAL A 29 10.96 -30.02 -7.64
CA VAL A 29 12.37 -29.64 -7.49
C VAL A 29 12.46 -28.72 -6.27
N TRP A 30 12.62 -29.37 -5.12
CA TRP A 30 13.15 -28.87 -3.84
C TRP A 30 12.88 -27.40 -3.51
N TYR A 31 11.64 -27.10 -3.12
CA TYR A 31 11.39 -25.93 -2.29
C TYR A 31 11.41 -26.36 -0.83
N ASN A 32 12.59 -26.27 -0.20
CA ASN A 32 12.57 -26.04 1.23
C ASN A 32 11.83 -24.70 1.44
N HIS A 33 10.84 -24.73 2.32
CA HIS A 33 9.99 -23.61 2.74
C HIS A 33 10.73 -22.27 2.68
N ILE A 34 10.13 -21.22 2.10
CA ILE A 34 10.72 -19.86 2.12
C ILE A 34 10.98 -19.52 3.57
N ARG A 35 12.25 -19.59 3.94
CA ARG A 35 12.74 -19.08 5.20
C ARG A 35 12.73 -17.57 5.04
N LEU A 36 12.07 -16.87 5.96
CA LEU A 36 12.23 -15.42 6.04
C LEU A 36 13.74 -15.13 6.23
N PRO A 37 14.26 -13.97 5.78
CA PRO A 37 15.69 -13.67 5.88
C PRO A 37 16.28 -13.84 7.30
N CYS A 38 15.46 -13.67 8.35
CA CYS A 38 15.86 -13.88 9.74
C CYS A 38 15.95 -15.36 10.18
N ASP A 39 15.43 -16.28 9.40
CA ASP A 39 15.29 -17.70 9.74
C ASP A 39 16.53 -18.53 9.32
N MET A 40 17.59 -17.85 8.87
CA MET A 40 18.92 -18.40 8.54
C MET A 40 19.93 -18.18 9.68
N ILE A 41 19.54 -17.48 10.75
CA ILE A 41 20.42 -17.19 11.89
C ILE A 41 20.28 -18.33 12.90
N ASP A 42 21.30 -19.16 13.05
CA ASP A 42 21.37 -20.13 14.13
C ASP A 42 21.65 -19.40 15.45
N VAL A 43 20.66 -19.40 16.34
CA VAL A 43 20.73 -18.71 17.65
C VAL A 43 21.74 -19.38 18.57
N SER A 44 22.19 -20.60 18.23
CA SER A 44 23.09 -21.43 19.02
C SER A 44 24.53 -20.91 19.09
N ASP A 45 24.95 -20.09 18.11
CA ASP A 45 26.32 -19.54 18.01
C ASP A 45 26.42 -18.08 18.50
N ILE A 46 25.34 -17.53 19.07
CA ILE A 46 25.34 -16.14 19.54
C ILE A 46 25.95 -16.13 20.95
N PRO A 47 27.17 -15.59 21.15
CA PRO A 47 27.72 -15.43 22.49
C PRO A 47 26.78 -14.58 23.34
N PRO A 48 26.75 -14.77 24.68
CA PRO A 48 25.94 -13.92 25.55
C PRO A 48 26.22 -12.45 25.23
N CYS A 49 25.15 -11.67 25.08
CA CYS A 49 25.22 -10.26 24.71
C CYS A 49 26.24 -9.52 25.60
N ASP A 50 27.43 -9.27 25.05
CA ASP A 50 28.42 -8.42 25.70
C ASP A 50 27.89 -6.99 25.70
N ILE A 51 27.42 -6.55 26.86
CA ILE A 51 26.85 -5.21 27.07
C ILE A 51 27.85 -4.16 26.61
N GLU A 52 29.14 -4.39 26.85
CA GLU A 52 30.24 -3.52 26.41
C GLU A 52 30.31 -3.43 24.88
N PHE A 53 30.23 -4.55 24.17
CA PHE A 53 30.22 -4.58 22.70
C PHE A 53 29.04 -3.80 22.13
N ILE A 54 27.84 -3.97 22.69
CA ILE A 54 26.65 -3.24 22.25
C ILE A 54 26.81 -1.73 22.50
N THR A 55 27.37 -1.35 23.65
CA THR A 55 27.60 0.07 23.98
C THR A 55 28.64 0.71 23.06
N ASP A 56 29.74 0.02 22.76
CA ASP A 56 30.77 0.49 21.84
C ASP A 56 30.24 0.60 20.40
N LEU A 57 29.50 -0.41 19.94
CA LEU A 57 28.87 -0.38 18.62
C LEU A 57 27.89 0.79 18.47
N ARG A 58 27.03 1.01 19.49
CA ARG A 58 26.10 2.16 19.50
C ARG A 58 26.86 3.48 19.46
N HIS A 59 27.92 3.61 20.25
CA HIS A 59 28.74 4.81 20.28
C HIS A 59 29.38 5.11 18.92
N ARG A 60 29.98 4.09 18.28
CA ARG A 60 30.57 4.22 16.94
C ARG A 60 29.53 4.56 15.88
N MET A 61 28.38 3.89 15.88
CA MET A 61 27.30 4.16 14.93
C MET A 61 26.70 5.57 15.09
N GLN A 62 26.64 6.10 16.32
CA GLN A 62 26.22 7.48 16.58
C GLN A 62 27.24 8.51 16.09
N GLN A 63 28.53 8.16 16.07
CA GLN A 63 29.59 9.03 15.56
C GLN A 63 29.70 9.02 14.03
N LEU A 64 29.07 8.07 13.35
CA LEU A 64 28.95 8.08 11.90
C LEU A 64 27.98 9.20 11.49
N ASN A 65 28.52 10.40 11.27
CA ASN A 65 27.76 11.47 10.64
C ASN A 65 27.49 11.08 9.18
N PRO A 66 26.22 11.01 8.75
CA PRO A 66 25.92 10.88 7.34
C PRO A 66 26.53 12.08 6.61
N VAL A 67 27.35 11.81 5.59
CA VAL A 67 27.86 12.87 4.71
C VAL A 67 26.65 13.56 4.10
N ALA A 68 26.60 14.89 4.20
CA ALA A 68 25.54 15.68 3.60
C ALA A 68 25.49 15.39 2.10
N THR A 69 24.51 14.60 1.68
CA THR A 69 24.22 14.39 0.26
C THR A 69 23.70 15.70 -0.31
N SER A 70 24.08 16.02 -1.55
CA SER A 70 23.52 17.15 -2.28
C SER A 70 21.99 17.11 -2.26
N ALA A 71 21.37 18.19 -1.80
CA ALA A 71 19.92 18.36 -1.84
C ALA A 71 19.48 18.62 -3.28
N HIS A 72 19.32 17.57 -4.07
CA HIS A 72 18.88 17.65 -5.48
C HIS A 72 17.38 18.01 -5.64
N CYS A 73 16.65 18.18 -4.55
CA CYS A 73 15.21 18.47 -4.57
C CYS A 73 14.89 19.64 -3.64
N THR A 74 15.30 20.84 -4.04
CA THR A 74 14.79 22.10 -3.46
C THR A 74 13.61 22.65 -4.25
N ASP A 75 13.20 21.99 -5.33
CA ASP A 75 12.19 22.52 -6.24
C ASP A 75 10.77 22.33 -5.71
N ARG A 76 9.99 23.40 -5.83
CA ARG A 76 8.53 23.35 -5.63
C ARG A 76 7.98 22.50 -6.77
N PHE A 77 7.43 21.33 -6.44
CA PHE A 77 6.76 20.48 -7.41
C PHE A 77 5.81 21.29 -8.29
N TYR A 78 5.94 21.13 -9.61
CA TYR A 78 5.17 21.88 -10.59
C TYR A 78 3.68 21.51 -10.51
N ILE A 79 2.83 22.48 -10.20
CA ILE A 79 1.37 22.34 -10.21
C ILE A 79 0.82 23.04 -11.45
N GLN A 80 0.01 22.33 -12.22
CA GLN A 80 -0.64 22.91 -13.40
C GLN A 80 -1.55 24.10 -12.99
N PRO A 81 -1.38 25.30 -13.59
CA PRO A 81 -2.18 26.48 -13.25
C PRO A 81 -3.69 26.27 -13.43
N SER A 82 -4.09 25.46 -14.40
CA SER A 82 -5.48 25.15 -14.71
C SER A 82 -6.20 24.38 -13.60
N LEU A 83 -5.48 23.70 -12.68
CA LEU A 83 -6.11 23.06 -11.51
C LEU A 83 -6.73 24.07 -10.55
N LYS A 84 -6.23 25.31 -10.53
CA LYS A 84 -6.75 26.40 -9.70
C LYS A 84 -8.10 26.91 -10.19
N SER A 85 -8.33 26.94 -11.51
CA SER A 85 -9.54 27.50 -12.13
C SER A 85 -10.55 26.47 -12.66
N SER A 86 -10.15 25.20 -12.79
CA SER A 86 -11.01 24.17 -13.39
C SER A 86 -12.29 23.90 -12.56
N SER A 87 -13.42 23.59 -13.18
CA SER A 87 -14.64 23.22 -12.45
C SER A 87 -14.68 21.73 -12.08
N HIS A 88 -14.08 20.89 -12.92
CA HIS A 88 -14.09 19.43 -12.80
C HIS A 88 -12.68 18.86 -12.95
N ILE A 89 -12.38 17.77 -12.26
CA ILE A 89 -11.07 17.12 -12.36
C ILE A 89 -11.21 15.62 -12.58
N PHE A 90 -10.26 15.03 -13.28
CA PHE A 90 -10.08 13.59 -13.38
C PHE A 90 -9.23 13.10 -12.21
N LEU A 91 -9.65 12.03 -11.54
CA LEU A 91 -8.92 11.42 -10.42
C LEU A 91 -8.25 10.11 -10.84
N ARG A 92 -6.96 9.95 -10.58
CA ARG A 92 -6.21 8.73 -10.87
C ARG A 92 -6.56 7.60 -9.89
N VAL A 93 -6.78 6.41 -10.44
CA VAL A 93 -7.06 5.18 -9.70
C VAL A 93 -5.76 4.41 -9.50
N ASP A 94 -5.19 4.47 -8.30
CA ASP A 94 -3.87 3.86 -7.99
C ASP A 94 -3.92 2.36 -7.64
N ARG A 95 -5.11 1.74 -7.66
CA ARG A 95 -5.23 0.28 -7.51
C ARG A 95 -4.87 -0.40 -8.82
N VAL A 96 -4.34 -1.63 -8.74
CA VAL A 96 -4.10 -2.49 -9.91
C VAL A 96 -5.42 -2.69 -10.64
N GLN A 97 -5.44 -2.34 -11.93
CA GLN A 97 -6.58 -2.54 -12.81
C GLN A 97 -6.26 -3.59 -13.87
N PRO A 98 -7.28 -4.30 -14.38
CA PRO A 98 -7.12 -5.13 -15.56
C PRO A 98 -6.56 -4.33 -16.76
N PRO A 99 -5.95 -5.02 -17.75
CA PRO A 99 -5.54 -4.37 -18.99
C PRO A 99 -6.71 -3.61 -19.65
N LEU A 100 -6.39 -2.52 -20.35
CA LEU A 100 -7.35 -1.68 -21.09
C LEU A 100 -8.41 -0.95 -20.23
N CYS A 101 -8.22 -0.85 -18.92
CA CYS A 101 -9.06 0.00 -18.06
C CYS A 101 -8.53 1.44 -18.01
N GLN A 102 -9.45 2.41 -17.94
CA GLN A 102 -9.08 3.82 -17.85
C GLN A 102 -8.45 4.11 -16.48
N PRO A 103 -7.23 4.67 -16.42
CA PRO A 103 -6.53 4.92 -15.16
C PRO A 103 -7.10 6.11 -14.37
N TYR A 104 -8.05 6.85 -14.95
CA TYR A 104 -8.71 7.98 -14.31
C TYR A 104 -10.23 7.76 -14.27
N THR A 105 -10.86 8.13 -13.16
CA THR A 105 -12.32 8.18 -13.04
C THR A 105 -12.88 9.36 -13.83
N SER A 106 -14.18 9.35 -14.11
CA SER A 106 -14.93 10.45 -14.73
C SER A 106 -14.66 11.83 -14.10
N PRO A 107 -14.97 12.94 -14.80
CA PRO A 107 -14.84 14.28 -14.23
C PRO A 107 -15.64 14.42 -12.93
N HIS A 108 -14.95 14.78 -11.85
CA HIS A 108 -15.56 15.04 -10.54
C HIS A 108 -15.63 16.53 -10.28
N LYS A 109 -16.76 16.99 -9.74
CA LYS A 109 -16.96 18.39 -9.38
C LYS A 109 -16.03 18.78 -8.24
N VAL A 110 -15.31 19.87 -8.40
CA VAL A 110 -14.47 20.42 -7.33
C VAL A 110 -15.31 21.26 -6.37
N LEU A 111 -15.17 20.99 -5.08
CA LEU A 111 -15.87 21.70 -4.01
C LEU A 111 -14.97 22.73 -3.33
N CYS A 112 -13.75 22.32 -2.94
CA CYS A 112 -12.80 23.18 -2.24
C CYS A 112 -11.36 22.85 -2.67
N ARG A 113 -10.46 23.83 -2.53
CA ARG A 113 -9.05 23.72 -2.91
C ARG A 113 -8.14 24.18 -1.78
N THR A 114 -6.99 23.52 -1.67
CA THR A 114 -5.89 23.87 -0.77
C THR A 114 -4.58 23.71 -1.53
N ASP A 115 -3.46 24.15 -0.95
CA ASP A 115 -2.15 24.13 -1.62
C ASP A 115 -1.66 22.74 -2.06
N LYS A 116 -2.11 21.68 -1.38
CA LYS A 116 -1.67 20.30 -1.64
C LYS A 116 -2.81 19.34 -1.95
N THR A 117 -4.05 19.76 -1.73
CA THR A 117 -5.23 18.88 -1.80
C THR A 117 -6.41 19.56 -2.47
N ILE A 118 -7.28 18.74 -3.07
CA ILE A 118 -8.56 19.17 -3.62
C ILE A 118 -9.66 18.31 -3.00
N THR A 119 -10.75 18.96 -2.58
CA THR A 119 -11.97 18.26 -2.16
C THR A 119 -12.92 18.18 -3.34
N ILE A 120 -13.29 16.96 -3.72
CA ILE A 120 -14.21 16.68 -4.83
C ILE A 120 -15.47 15.97 -4.34
N ASP A 121 -16.52 16.08 -5.14
CA ASP A 121 -17.74 15.30 -4.99
C ASP A 121 -17.66 14.00 -5.79
N ILE A 122 -17.71 12.86 -5.09
CA ILE A 122 -17.79 11.53 -5.67
C ILE A 122 -19.12 10.93 -5.23
N ASN A 123 -20.10 10.84 -6.13
CA ASN A 123 -21.42 10.24 -5.88
C ASN A 123 -22.14 10.85 -4.66
N GLY A 124 -22.06 12.17 -4.47
CA GLY A 124 -22.65 12.89 -3.34
C GLY A 124 -21.79 12.88 -2.06
N LYS A 125 -20.64 12.19 -2.08
CA LYS A 125 -19.70 12.14 -0.97
C LYS A 125 -18.50 13.06 -1.23
N LYS A 126 -18.26 13.96 -0.28
CA LYS A 126 -17.04 14.80 -0.25
C LYS A 126 -15.82 13.93 0.03
N THR A 127 -14.85 13.97 -0.89
CA THR A 127 -13.60 13.22 -0.79
C THR A 127 -12.42 14.14 -1.03
N THR A 128 -11.44 14.13 -0.14
CA THR A 128 -10.21 14.91 -0.26
C THR A 128 -9.12 14.07 -0.90
N VAL A 129 -8.49 14.61 -1.94
CA VAL A 129 -7.43 13.94 -2.71
C VAL A 129 -6.21 14.84 -2.85
N SER A 130 -5.02 14.27 -3.04
CA SER A 130 -3.79 15.03 -3.28
C SER A 130 -3.75 15.58 -4.71
N LEU A 131 -3.02 16.69 -4.89
CA LEU A 131 -2.79 17.27 -6.21
C LEU A 131 -2.04 16.34 -7.17
N ASP A 132 -1.23 15.42 -6.64
CA ASP A 132 -0.39 14.52 -7.45
C ASP A 132 -1.19 13.49 -8.26
N ARG A 133 -2.45 13.26 -7.88
CA ARG A 133 -3.32 12.24 -8.47
C ARG A 133 -4.43 12.82 -9.34
N VAL A 134 -4.42 14.13 -9.61
CA VAL A 134 -5.50 14.81 -10.31
C VAL A 134 -5.03 15.46 -11.61
N LYS A 135 -5.95 15.53 -12.57
CA LYS A 135 -5.76 16.25 -13.83
C LYS A 135 -6.97 17.17 -14.06
N PRO A 136 -6.79 18.41 -14.54
CA PRO A 136 -7.91 19.29 -14.87
C PRO A 136 -8.78 18.66 -15.97
N SER A 137 -10.09 18.82 -15.85
CA SER A 137 -11.04 18.50 -16.92
C SER A 137 -11.45 19.78 -17.62
N HIS A 138 -11.42 19.75 -18.96
CA HIS A 138 -11.89 20.82 -19.81
C HIS A 138 -13.22 20.36 -20.41
N LEU A 139 -14.32 20.89 -19.88
CA LEU A 139 -15.63 20.71 -20.48
C LEU A 139 -15.76 21.72 -21.62
N LEU A 140 -16.13 21.24 -22.81
CA LEU A 140 -16.50 22.14 -23.90
C LEU A 140 -17.79 22.86 -23.51
N PRO A 141 -17.93 24.16 -23.81
CA PRO A 141 -19.21 24.83 -23.68
C PRO A 141 -20.24 24.08 -24.52
N GLU A 142 -21.39 23.76 -23.91
CA GLU A 142 -22.53 23.19 -24.62
C GLU A 142 -22.83 24.11 -25.81
N THR A 143 -22.64 23.60 -27.03
CA THR A 143 -23.13 24.30 -28.22
C THR A 143 -24.64 24.22 -28.10
N VAL A 144 -25.25 25.34 -27.70
CA VAL A 144 -26.70 25.52 -27.68
C VAL A 144 -27.16 25.29 -29.12
N LEU A 145 -27.56 24.05 -29.44
CA LEU A 145 -28.35 23.78 -30.64
C LEU A 145 -29.69 24.45 -30.34
N SER A 146 -29.80 25.70 -30.77
CA SER A 146 -31.06 26.43 -30.76
C SER A 146 -32.15 25.55 -31.38
N PRO A 147 -33.31 25.39 -30.72
CA PRO A 147 -34.41 24.64 -31.33
C PRO A 147 -34.79 25.30 -32.67
N PRO A 148 -35.16 24.50 -33.69
CA PRO A 148 -35.57 25.06 -34.97
C PRO A 148 -36.75 26.01 -34.75
N VAL A 149 -36.59 27.24 -35.24
CA VAL A 149 -37.67 28.23 -35.32
C VAL A 149 -38.80 27.58 -36.12
N GLN A 150 -39.95 27.35 -35.48
CA GLN A 150 -41.20 27.03 -36.15
C GLN A 150 -41.90 28.30 -36.59
#